data_AF-A0A925NNK8-F1
#
_entry.id   AF-A0A925NNK8-F1
#
_cell.length_a   1.000
_cell.length_b   1.000
_cell.length_c   1.000
_cell.angle_alpha   90.00
_cell.angle_beta   90.00
_cell.angle_gamma   90.00
#
_symmetry.space_group_name_H-M   'P 1'
#
loop_
_entity.id
_entity.type
_entity.pdbx_description
1 polymer ?
#
loop_
_entity_poly.entity_id
_entity_poly.type
_entity_poly.pdbx_seq_one_letter_code
_entity_poly.pdbx_strand_id
1 'polypeptide(L)'
;MSDTTAESKNIADETATTLPKRRTWTKILFVLAIPLVVVFAGIVTTWWRPVTLILICPVMKMLGYSKSAEPFALRAVELYAKDEGMGSKHTMTAVWHLAEIYSDNGKFKKAEPLYKVLATYNAAHKGDGAVAPFQVLRAWAKSLRALGNIKLAEKLEAEAKAGDP
;
A
#
# COMPACT_ATOMS: atom_id res chain seq x y z
N MET A 1 1.26 7.25 -70.39
CA MET A 1 0.62 6.94 -69.09
C MET A 1 0.84 5.46 -68.75
N SER A 2 2.09 5.01 -68.82
CA SER A 2 2.45 3.57 -68.76
C SER A 2 3.70 3.27 -67.91
N ASP A 3 4.44 4.28 -67.42
CA ASP A 3 5.68 4.07 -66.65
C ASP A 3 5.48 4.01 -65.13
N THR A 4 4.42 4.61 -64.59
CA THR A 4 4.17 4.63 -63.12
C THR A 4 3.76 3.26 -62.55
N THR A 5 3.25 2.37 -63.41
CA THR A 5 2.81 1.02 -63.03
C THR A 5 3.97 0.03 -62.90
N ALA A 6 5.08 0.26 -63.62
CA ALA A 6 6.26 -0.59 -63.54
C ALA A 6 7.12 -0.25 -62.30
N GLU A 7 7.25 1.04 -62.01
CA GLU A 7 8.02 1.56 -60.88
C GLU A 7 7.35 1.24 -59.52
N SER A 8 6.02 1.39 -59.45
CA SER A 8 5.25 1.00 -58.24
C SER A 8 5.30 -0.50 -57.95
N LYS A 9 5.42 -1.34 -58.99
CA LYS A 9 5.54 -2.79 -58.84
C LYS A 9 6.93 -3.21 -58.35
N ASN A 10 7.98 -2.56 -58.85
CA ASN A 10 9.35 -2.76 -58.36
C ASN A 10 9.51 -2.34 -56.90
N ILE A 11 8.96 -1.19 -56.49
CA ILE A 11 9.01 -0.73 -55.09
C ILE A 11 8.25 -1.70 -54.18
N ALA A 12 7.11 -2.25 -54.63
CA ALA A 12 6.36 -3.25 -53.88
C ALA A 12 7.12 -4.59 -53.73
N ASP A 13 7.85 -5.03 -54.76
CA ASP A 13 8.66 -6.26 -54.70
C ASP A 13 9.97 -6.07 -53.90
N GLU A 14 10.62 -4.91 -53.98
CA GLU A 14 11.79 -4.55 -53.14
C GLU A 14 11.42 -4.43 -51.65
N THR A 15 10.24 -3.87 -51.36
CA THR A 15 9.73 -3.80 -49.98
C THR A 15 9.24 -5.14 -49.46
N ALA A 16 8.76 -6.05 -50.33
CA ALA A 16 8.36 -7.41 -49.95
C ALA A 16 9.55 -8.32 -49.62
N THR A 17 10.73 -8.10 -50.23
CA THR A 17 11.94 -8.89 -49.98
C THR A 17 12.71 -8.45 -48.72
N THR A 18 12.52 -7.22 -48.27
CA THR A 18 13.17 -6.67 -47.06
C THR A 18 12.38 -6.90 -45.78
N LEU A 19 11.11 -7.33 -45.86
CA LEU A 19 10.31 -7.67 -44.69
C LEU A 19 10.65 -9.07 -44.18
N PRO A 20 11.25 -9.22 -42.98
CA PRO A 20 11.67 -10.53 -42.49
C PRO A 20 10.42 -11.40 -42.24
N LYS A 21 10.46 -12.63 -42.75
CA LYS A 21 9.36 -13.63 -42.77
C LYS A 21 8.65 -13.72 -41.41
N ARG A 22 7.33 -13.50 -41.35
CA ARG A 22 6.39 -13.50 -40.18
C ARG A 22 6.74 -14.33 -38.92
N ARG A 23 7.48 -15.44 -39.06
CA ARG A 23 8.02 -16.29 -37.98
C ARG A 23 9.19 -15.67 -37.20
N THR A 24 9.91 -14.70 -37.75
CA THR A 24 11.00 -13.97 -37.07
C THR A 24 10.46 -12.85 -36.20
N TRP A 25 9.37 -12.19 -36.63
CA TRP A 25 8.70 -11.13 -35.86
C TRP A 25 8.16 -11.61 -34.52
N THR A 26 7.63 -12.84 -34.44
CA THR A 26 7.20 -13.41 -33.15
C THR A 26 8.39 -13.56 -32.20
N LYS A 27 9.54 -14.05 -32.68
CA LYS A 27 10.76 -14.16 -31.85
C LYS A 27 11.27 -12.81 -31.39
N ILE A 28 11.27 -11.79 -32.26
CA ILE A 28 11.70 -10.42 -31.92
C ILE A 28 10.76 -9.80 -30.88
N LEU A 29 9.44 -9.97 -31.05
CA LEU A 29 8.44 -9.52 -30.08
C LEU A 29 8.64 -10.20 -28.71
N PHE A 30 8.91 -11.51 -28.68
CA PHE A 30 9.22 -12.20 -27.43
C PHE A 30 10.51 -11.66 -26.77
N VAL A 31 11.58 -11.45 -27.55
CA VAL A 31 12.86 -10.94 -27.03
C VAL A 31 12.74 -9.51 -26.50
N LEU A 32 11.91 -8.66 -27.10
CA LEU A 32 11.65 -7.30 -26.61
C LEU A 32 10.64 -7.26 -25.45
N ALA A 33 9.69 -8.20 -25.41
CA ALA A 33 8.71 -8.28 -24.33
C ALA A 33 9.31 -8.82 -23.03
N ILE A 34 10.27 -9.75 -23.09
CA ILE A 34 10.92 -10.33 -21.89
C ILE A 34 11.52 -9.27 -20.95
N PRO A 35 12.39 -8.33 -21.40
CA PRO A 35 12.92 -7.30 -20.53
C PRO A 35 11.83 -6.34 -20.02
N LEU A 36 10.79 -6.09 -20.81
CA LEU A 36 9.67 -5.24 -20.41
C LEU A 36 8.85 -5.91 -19.30
N VAL A 37 8.61 -7.22 -19.39
CA VAL A 37 7.96 -8.03 -18.34
C VAL A 37 8.82 -8.12 -17.08
N VAL A 38 10.15 -8.25 -17.21
CA VAL A 38 11.07 -8.29 -16.05
C VAL A 38 11.11 -6.93 -15.34
N VAL A 39 11.17 -5.82 -16.08
CA VAL A 39 11.10 -4.46 -15.52
C VAL A 39 9.73 -4.22 -14.88
N PHE A 40 8.65 -4.62 -15.54
CA PHE A 40 7.30 -4.49 -15.01
C PHE A 40 7.10 -5.34 -13.74
N ALA A 41 7.61 -6.58 -13.71
CA ALA A 41 7.60 -7.43 -12.52
C ALA A 41 8.46 -6.86 -11.38
N GLY A 42 9.61 -6.25 -11.69
CA GLY A 42 10.46 -5.58 -10.71
C GLY A 42 9.79 -4.35 -10.07
N ILE A 43 9.11 -3.54 -10.89
CA ILE A 43 8.33 -2.38 -10.42
C ILE A 43 7.16 -2.86 -9.56
N VAL A 44 6.38 -3.81 -10.05
CA VAL A 44 5.25 -4.39 -9.32
C VAL A 44 5.71 -5.01 -7.99
N THR A 45 6.80 -5.76 -7.95
CA THR A 45 7.31 -6.34 -6.68
C THR A 45 7.82 -5.29 -5.69
N THR A 46 8.36 -4.18 -6.18
CA THR A 46 8.83 -3.06 -5.35
C THR A 46 7.65 -2.25 -4.78
N TRP A 47 6.66 -1.96 -5.62
CA TRP A 47 5.46 -1.19 -5.23
C TRP A 47 4.45 -2.00 -4.41
N TRP A 48 4.37 -3.32 -4.61
CA TRP A 48 3.39 -4.17 -3.93
C TRP A 48 3.90 -4.72 -2.60
N ARG A 49 5.23 -4.81 -2.40
CA ARG A 49 5.87 -5.26 -1.15
C ARG A 49 5.39 -4.55 0.11
N PRO A 50 5.23 -3.21 0.14
CA PRO A 50 4.78 -2.56 1.36
C PRO A 50 3.30 -2.88 1.64
N VAL A 51 2.46 -3.05 0.60
CA VAL A 51 1.02 -3.38 0.74
C VAL A 51 0.81 -4.78 1.31
N THR A 52 1.64 -5.75 0.93
CA THR A 52 1.57 -7.09 1.50
C THR A 52 1.89 -7.09 2.99
N LEU A 53 2.81 -6.24 3.47
CA LEU A 53 3.15 -6.16 4.89
C LEU A 53 2.00 -5.62 5.75
N ILE A 54 1.24 -4.64 5.25
CA ILE A 54 0.02 -4.16 5.94
C ILE A 54 -1.00 -5.30 6.07
N LEU A 55 -1.25 -6.04 4.98
CA LEU A 55 -2.27 -7.09 4.97
C LEU A 55 -1.92 -8.29 5.86
N ILE A 56 -0.63 -8.57 6.07
CA ILE A 56 -0.19 -9.68 6.93
C ILE A 56 -0.42 -9.37 8.41
N CYS A 57 -0.42 -8.10 8.83
CA CYS A 57 -0.59 -7.70 10.23
C CYS A 57 -1.90 -8.22 10.88
N PRO A 58 -3.10 -8.00 10.31
CA PRO A 58 -4.34 -8.52 10.88
C PRO A 58 -4.42 -10.06 10.87
N VAL A 59 -3.83 -10.72 9.87
CA VAL A 59 -3.77 -12.19 9.81
C VAL A 59 -2.88 -12.75 10.93
N MET A 60 -1.70 -12.17 11.13
CA MET A 60 -0.80 -12.56 12.23
C MET A 60 -1.43 -12.35 13.60
N LYS A 61 -2.24 -11.29 13.75
CA LYS A 61 -3.03 -11.05 14.95
C LYS A 61 -4.08 -12.15 15.17
N MET A 62 -4.85 -12.52 14.14
CA MET A 62 -5.84 -13.61 14.24
C MET A 62 -5.20 -14.95 14.59
N LEU A 63 -3.97 -15.20 14.14
CA LEU A 63 -3.22 -16.41 14.46
C LEU A 63 -2.56 -16.39 15.86
N GLY A 64 -2.73 -15.32 16.63
CA GLY A 64 -2.20 -15.20 18.00
C GLY A 64 -0.72 -14.80 18.08
N TYR A 65 -0.07 -14.50 16.96
CA TYR A 65 1.35 -14.12 16.91
C TYR A 65 1.57 -12.60 17.02
N SER A 66 0.83 -11.91 17.90
CA SER A 66 0.90 -10.45 18.06
C SER A 66 2.31 -9.93 18.42
N LYS A 67 3.10 -10.71 19.17
CA LYS A 67 4.50 -10.37 19.50
C LYS A 67 5.42 -10.47 18.28
N SER A 68 5.21 -11.47 17.43
CA SER A 68 6.00 -11.65 16.21
C SER A 68 5.60 -10.68 15.10
N ALA A 69 4.40 -10.08 15.17
CA ALA A 69 3.91 -9.09 14.21
C ALA A 69 4.56 -7.69 14.37
N GLU A 70 5.05 -7.35 15.57
CA GLU A 70 5.71 -6.07 15.88
C GLU A 70 6.83 -5.68 14.87
N PRO A 71 7.83 -6.53 14.57
CA PRO A 71 8.88 -6.19 13.60
C PRO A 71 8.34 -6.00 12.17
N PHE A 72 7.28 -6.71 11.77
CA PHE A 72 6.68 -6.55 10.45
C PHE A 72 5.95 -5.21 10.33
N ALA A 73 5.18 -4.84 11.36
CA ALA A 73 4.49 -3.56 11.41
C ALA A 73 5.48 -2.38 11.45
N LEU A 74 6.57 -2.49 12.22
CA LEU A 74 7.64 -1.49 12.23
C LEU A 74 8.28 -1.32 10.85
N ARG A 75 8.63 -2.43 10.20
CA ARG A 75 9.24 -2.40 8.87
C ARG A 75 8.28 -1.84 7.82
N ALA A 76 6.98 -2.14 7.93
CA ALA A 76 5.97 -1.55 7.06
C ALA A 76 5.93 -0.03 7.23
N VAL A 77 5.87 0.48 8.46
CA VAL A 77 5.88 1.93 8.74
C VAL A 77 7.13 2.59 8.16
N GLU A 78 8.31 2.00 8.35
CA GLU A 78 9.57 2.56 7.82
C GLU A 78 9.58 2.63 6.29
N LEU A 79 9.17 1.56 5.61
CA LEU A 79 9.11 1.53 4.14
C LEU A 79 8.10 2.55 3.61
N TYR A 80 6.90 2.59 4.18
CA TYR A 80 5.88 3.54 3.75
C TYR A 80 6.21 5.00 4.05
N ALA A 81 6.79 5.26 5.22
CA ALA A 81 7.23 6.61 5.56
C ALA A 81 8.37 7.08 4.65
N LYS A 82 9.21 6.16 4.15
CA LYS A 82 10.28 6.49 3.19
C LYS A 82 9.74 6.70 1.78
N ASP A 83 8.85 5.83 1.32
CA ASP A 83 8.41 5.81 -0.07
C ASP A 83 7.31 6.83 -0.35
N GLU A 84 6.37 7.01 0.58
CA GLU A 84 5.18 7.86 0.41
C GLU A 84 5.09 9.02 1.42
N GLY A 85 5.91 8.98 2.47
CA GLY A 85 5.89 10.00 3.53
C GLY A 85 4.78 9.78 4.57
N MET A 86 4.80 10.61 5.62
CA MET A 86 3.80 10.56 6.72
C MET A 86 2.41 11.08 6.32
N GLY A 87 2.26 11.69 5.15
CA GLY A 87 0.97 12.18 4.65
C GLY A 87 0.12 11.14 3.95
N SER A 88 0.64 9.92 3.72
CA SER A 88 -0.09 8.88 3.01
C SER A 88 -1.02 8.07 3.92
N LYS A 89 -2.20 7.74 3.39
CA LYS A 89 -3.15 6.80 4.00
C LYS A 89 -2.50 5.43 4.26
N HIS A 90 -1.57 4.98 3.41
CA HIS A 90 -0.89 3.70 3.59
C HIS A 90 0.06 3.71 4.78
N THR A 91 0.87 4.78 4.93
CA THR A 91 1.72 4.98 6.10
C THR A 91 0.90 4.98 7.39
N MET A 92 -0.22 5.70 7.39
CA MET A 92 -1.12 5.75 8.55
C MET A 92 -1.80 4.41 8.84
N THR A 93 -2.12 3.62 7.81
CA THR A 93 -2.66 2.26 8.00
C THR A 93 -1.62 1.34 8.66
N ALA A 94 -0.34 1.42 8.26
CA ALA A 94 0.73 0.70 8.92
C ALA A 94 0.93 1.15 10.39
N VAL A 95 0.85 2.46 10.65
CA VAL A 95 0.94 3.02 12.00
C VAL A 95 -0.23 2.56 12.88
N TRP A 96 -1.44 2.45 12.33
CA TRP A 96 -2.61 1.92 13.03
C TRP A 96 -2.40 0.48 13.48
N HIS A 97 -1.93 -0.40 12.60
CA HIS A 97 -1.64 -1.78 12.97
C HIS A 97 -0.55 -1.88 14.04
N LEU A 98 0.51 -1.05 13.96
CA LEU A 98 1.54 -1.02 14.99
C LEU A 98 0.99 -0.58 16.36
N ALA A 99 0.14 0.45 16.38
CA ALA A 99 -0.49 0.95 17.60
C ALA A 99 -1.39 -0.12 18.23
N GLU A 100 -2.16 -0.81 17.40
CA GLU A 100 -3.04 -1.91 17.83
C GLU A 100 -2.24 -3.08 18.41
N ILE A 101 -1.16 -3.51 17.74
CA ILE A 101 -0.25 -4.55 18.24
C ILE A 101 0.35 -4.15 19.60
N TYR A 102 0.72 -2.88 19.78
CA TYR A 102 1.20 -2.40 21.08
C TYR A 102 0.13 -2.39 22.15
N SER A 103 -1.10 -2.00 21.82
CA SER A 103 -2.24 -2.05 22.74
C SER A 103 -2.55 -3.49 23.17
N ASP A 104 -2.56 -4.44 22.23
CA ASP A 104 -2.84 -5.85 22.50
C ASP A 104 -1.72 -6.53 23.30
N ASN A 105 -0.47 -6.10 23.11
CA ASN A 105 0.68 -6.56 23.91
C ASN A 105 0.79 -5.84 25.27
N GLY A 106 -0.17 -5.00 25.65
CA GLY A 106 -0.17 -4.25 26.92
C GLY A 106 0.87 -3.11 26.98
N LYS A 107 1.54 -2.80 25.87
CA LYS A 107 2.54 -1.72 25.73
C LYS A 107 1.86 -0.37 25.50
N PHE A 108 0.89 0.01 26.34
CA PHE A 108 0.05 1.20 26.16
C PHE A 108 0.85 2.51 26.07
N LYS A 109 1.97 2.62 26.81
CA LYS A 109 2.87 3.79 26.75
C LYS A 109 3.50 4.00 25.36
N LYS A 110 3.72 2.92 24.60
CA LYS A 110 4.21 2.99 23.21
C LYS A 110 3.07 3.20 22.20
N ALA A 111 1.87 2.72 22.52
CA ALA A 111 0.70 2.87 21.65
C ALA A 111 0.14 4.30 21.64
N GLU A 112 0.13 4.99 22.79
CA GLU A 112 -0.42 6.34 22.93
C GLU A 112 0.11 7.37 21.91
N PRO A 113 1.44 7.54 21.71
CA PRO A 113 1.94 8.51 20.72
C PRO A 113 1.51 8.16 19.30
N LEU A 114 1.40 6.87 18.96
CA LEU A 114 0.95 6.43 17.63
C LEU A 114 -0.53 6.76 17.42
N TYR A 115 -1.38 6.54 18.44
CA TYR A 115 -2.79 6.94 18.37
C TYR A 115 -2.97 8.46 18.25
N LYS A 116 -2.11 9.27 18.89
CA LYS A 116 -2.12 10.73 18.69
C LYS A 116 -1.83 11.11 17.25
N VAL A 117 -0.81 10.51 16.63
CA VAL A 117 -0.48 10.76 15.21
C VAL A 117 -1.67 10.41 14.32
N LEU A 118 -2.28 9.24 14.52
CA LEU A 118 -3.46 8.81 13.75
C LEU A 118 -4.66 9.74 13.96
N ALA A 119 -4.89 10.20 15.18
CA ALA A 119 -5.96 11.15 15.47
C ALA A 119 -5.72 12.51 14.78
N THR A 120 -4.47 13.02 14.79
CA THR A 120 -4.14 14.25 14.06
C THR A 120 -4.30 14.08 12.55
N TYR A 121 -3.90 12.92 12.01
CA TYR A 121 -4.07 12.62 10.59
C TYR A 121 -5.55 12.54 10.20
N ASN A 122 -6.37 11.83 10.98
CA ASN A 122 -7.82 11.69 10.75
C ASN A 122 -8.56 13.03 10.94
N ALA A 123 -8.10 13.89 11.84
CA ALA A 123 -8.64 15.24 11.99
C ALA A 123 -8.35 16.12 10.75
N ALA A 124 -7.18 15.93 10.13
CA ALA A 124 -6.80 16.61 8.89
C ALA A 124 -7.47 16.01 7.64
N HIS A 125 -7.73 14.70 7.63
CA HIS A 125 -8.30 13.97 6.49
C HIS A 125 -9.66 13.38 6.88
N LYS A 126 -10.74 14.15 6.70
CA LYS A 126 -12.12 13.73 6.99
C LYS A 126 -12.72 12.94 5.82
N GLY A 127 -13.71 12.08 6.11
CA GLY A 127 -14.39 11.25 5.10
C GLY A 127 -13.53 10.07 4.64
N ASP A 128 -13.52 9.80 3.33
CA ASP A 128 -12.86 8.62 2.73
C ASP A 128 -11.33 8.56 2.91
N GLY A 129 -10.72 9.70 3.27
CA GLY A 129 -9.29 9.82 3.56
C GLY A 129 -8.90 9.36 4.96
N ALA A 130 -9.84 9.27 5.89
CA ALA A 130 -9.58 8.86 7.27
C ALA A 130 -9.18 7.37 7.34
N VAL A 131 -8.24 7.05 8.23
CA VAL A 131 -7.84 5.68 8.53
C VAL A 131 -8.55 5.24 9.80
N ALA A 132 -9.53 4.34 9.64
CA ALA A 132 -10.19 3.64 10.72
C ALA A 132 -10.54 4.54 11.93
N PRO A 133 -11.23 5.69 11.73
CA PRO A 133 -11.32 6.75 12.73
C PRO A 133 -11.96 6.28 14.04
N PHE A 134 -13.04 5.51 13.97
CA PHE A 134 -13.73 4.99 15.14
C PHE A 134 -12.92 3.91 15.86
N GLN A 135 -12.23 3.04 15.10
CA GLN A 135 -11.37 2.01 15.68
C GLN A 135 -10.15 2.62 16.39
N VAL A 136 -9.54 3.66 15.79
CA VAL A 136 -8.44 4.42 16.39
C VAL A 136 -8.88 5.05 17.72
N LEU A 137 -10.02 5.75 17.73
CA LEU A 137 -10.55 6.38 18.96
C LEU A 137 -10.85 5.34 20.05
N ARG A 138 -11.50 4.22 19.69
CA ARG A 138 -11.82 3.13 20.62
C ARG A 138 -10.57 2.47 21.18
N ALA A 139 -9.59 2.16 20.34
CA ALA A 139 -8.35 1.51 20.76
C ALA A 139 -7.45 2.46 21.57
N TRP A 140 -7.48 3.76 21.26
CA TRP A 140 -6.82 4.78 22.07
C TRP A 140 -7.48 4.92 23.44
N ALA A 141 -8.82 4.98 23.51
CA ALA A 141 -9.54 5.03 24.77
C ALA A 141 -9.24 3.84 25.68
N LYS A 142 -9.20 2.61 25.12
CA LYS A 142 -8.76 1.41 25.85
C LYS A 142 -7.37 1.59 26.44
N SER A 143 -6.45 2.15 25.66
CA SER A 143 -5.07 2.39 26.10
C SER A 143 -4.99 3.45 27.21
N LEU A 144 -5.76 4.54 27.09
CA LEU A 144 -5.86 5.58 28.10
C LEU A 144 -6.48 5.08 29.41
N ARG A 145 -7.47 4.18 29.34
CA ARG A 145 -8.01 3.52 30.53
C ARG A 145 -6.96 2.73 31.27
N ALA A 146 -6.16 1.95 30.54
CA ALA A 146 -5.08 1.17 31.13
C ALA A 146 -3.97 2.05 31.75
N LEU A 147 -3.82 3.29 31.28
CA LEU A 147 -2.90 4.29 31.84
C LEU A 147 -3.52 5.12 32.98
N GLY A 148 -4.78 4.88 33.34
CA GLY A 148 -5.51 5.59 34.41
C GLY A 148 -6.17 6.91 33.99
N ASN A 149 -6.11 7.29 32.70
CA ASN A 149 -6.75 8.50 32.20
C ASN A 149 -8.19 8.23 31.75
N ILE A 150 -9.06 7.96 32.72
CA ILE A 150 -10.45 7.53 32.49
C ILE A 150 -11.30 8.65 31.85
N LYS A 151 -11.15 9.89 32.31
CA LYS A 151 -11.94 11.04 31.82
C LYS A 151 -11.75 11.27 30.32
N LEU A 152 -10.52 11.22 29.85
CA LEU A 152 -10.23 11.39 28.42
C LEU A 152 -10.71 10.17 27.61
N ALA A 153 -10.56 8.97 28.15
CA ALA A 153 -11.02 7.76 27.49
C ALA A 153 -12.55 7.74 27.26
N GLU A 154 -13.33 8.14 28.26
CA GLU A 154 -14.80 8.22 28.14
C GLU A 154 -15.24 9.22 27.07
N LYS A 155 -14.56 10.38 26.99
CA LYS A 155 -14.82 11.36 25.94
C LYS A 155 -14.58 10.78 24.55
N LEU A 156 -13.44 10.11 24.36
CA LEU A 156 -13.08 9.50 23.06
C LEU A 156 -14.02 8.36 22.69
N GLU A 157 -14.54 7.60 23.65
CA GLU A 157 -15.54 6.56 23.39
C GLU A 157 -16.91 7.12 23.02
N ALA A 158 -17.33 8.22 23.65
CA ALA A 158 -18.54 8.92 23.26
C ALA A 158 -18.43 9.44 21.83
N GLU A 159 -17.27 10.02 21.47
CA GLU A 159 -16.97 10.48 20.11
C GLU A 159 -16.95 9.32 19.10
N ALA A 160 -16.33 8.19 19.46
CA ALA A 160 -16.32 7.00 18.60
C ALA A 160 -17.73 6.45 18.35
N LYS A 161 -18.59 6.40 19.38
CA LYS A 161 -19.98 5.92 19.26
C LYS A 161 -20.87 6.87 18.45
N ALA A 162 -20.65 8.18 18.56
CA ALA A 162 -21.45 9.17 17.86
C ALA A 162 -21.21 9.18 16.34
N GLY A 163 -20.08 8.65 15.89
CA GLY A 163 -19.73 8.59 14.47
C GLY A 163 -19.84 7.21 13.81
N ASP A 164 -20.06 6.13 14.56
CA ASP A 164 -20.26 4.77 14.02
C ASP A 164 -21.65 4.72 13.34
N PRO A 165 -21.73 4.54 12.00
CA PRO A 165 -23.01 4.59 11.26
C PRO A 165 -23.93 3.40 11.51
#